data_AF-A0A7V9E6H3-F1
#
_entry.id   AF-A0A7V9E6H3-F1
#
_cell.length_a   1.000
_cell.length_b   1.000
_cell.length_c   1.000
_cell.angle_alpha   90.00
_cell.angle_beta   90.00
_cell.angle_gamma   90.00
#
_symmetry.space_group_name_H-M   'P 1'
#
loop_
_entity.id
_entity.type
_entity.pdbx_description
1 polymer ?
#
loop_
_entity_poly.entity_id
_entity_poly.type
_entity_poly.pdbx_seq_one_letter_code
_entity_poly.pdbx_strand_id
1 'polypeptide(L)'
;MEFLIVGVAILLVLLLAVGLLVQRGRRTTRLDDRDAPSGPRVRDPEPEVLPPAGDLLTPPVPVVVEPDLDVPQPAAGRLIRLRDRLGRSQSSLGRGLLSVLSRDRLDEQAGEDVEDTLLQADVGVAATQELVQRLRTRAMVAASGSPGQLRDLLAAELTAALGPDLDRSLRTLPHEDRPAVVLVVGVNGSGK
;
A
#
# COMPACT_ATOMS: atom_id res chain seq x y z
N MET A 1 28.67 -40.92 22.74
CA MET A 1 28.66 -40.96 21.25
C MET A 1 27.31 -40.55 20.67
N GLU A 2 26.19 -40.86 21.32
CA GLU A 2 24.83 -40.52 20.83
C GLU A 2 24.57 -39.02 20.68
N PHE A 3 24.98 -38.18 21.64
CA PHE A 3 24.79 -36.72 21.56
C PHE A 3 25.54 -36.06 20.39
N LEU A 4 26.68 -36.63 19.97
CA LEU A 4 27.46 -36.12 18.85
C LEU A 4 26.78 -36.47 17.51
N ILE A 5 26.18 -37.65 17.42
CA ILE A 5 25.39 -38.07 16.25
C ILE A 5 24.13 -37.20 16.11
N VAL A 6 23.43 -36.92 17.22
CA VAL A 6 22.26 -36.04 17.22
C VAL A 6 22.63 -34.61 16.82
N GLY A 7 23.76 -34.08 17.31
CA GLY A 7 24.24 -32.75 16.94
C GLY A 7 24.56 -32.62 15.45
N VAL A 8 25.21 -33.62 14.86
CA VAL A 8 25.54 -33.65 13.42
C VAL A 8 24.27 -33.80 12.56
N ALA A 9 23.29 -34.59 13.01
CA ALA A 9 22.02 -34.76 12.30
C ALA A 9 21.22 -33.44 12.25
N ILE A 10 21.16 -32.70 13.36
CA ILE A 10 20.49 -31.39 13.41
C ILE A 10 21.20 -30.39 12.49
N LEU A 11 22.54 -30.38 12.49
CA LEU A 11 23.32 -29.48 11.62
C LEU A 11 23.06 -29.77 10.13
N LEU A 12 22.99 -31.04 9.74
CA LEU A 12 22.69 -31.44 8.35
C LEU A 12 21.27 -31.04 7.93
N VAL A 13 20.28 -31.21 8.81
CA VAL A 13 18.90 -30.78 8.53
C VAL A 13 18.82 -29.26 8.41
N LEU A 14 19.56 -28.52 9.24
CA LEU A 14 19.58 -27.06 9.21
C LEU A 14 20.25 -26.54 7.94
N LEU A 15 21.36 -27.16 7.51
CA LEU A 15 22.03 -26.85 6.25
C LEU A 15 21.16 -27.19 5.03
N LEU A 16 20.42 -28.31 5.08
CA LEU A 16 19.49 -28.69 4.02
C LEU A 16 18.31 -27.71 3.94
N ALA A 17 17.76 -27.30 5.09
CA ALA A 17 16.68 -26.33 5.16
C ALA A 17 17.12 -24.94 4.66
N VAL A 18 18.31 -24.49 5.03
CA VAL A 18 18.90 -23.23 4.52
C VAL A 18 19.18 -23.33 3.02
N GLY A 19 19.70 -24.45 2.53
CA GLY A 19 19.91 -24.70 1.10
C GLY A 19 18.61 -24.65 0.30
N LEU A 20 17.55 -25.29 0.80
CA LEU A 20 16.20 -25.26 0.21
C LEU A 20 15.57 -23.86 0.26
N LEU A 21 15.79 -23.10 1.34
CA LEU A 21 15.27 -21.74 1.49
C LEU A 21 15.95 -20.76 0.51
N VAL A 22 17.28 -20.85 0.36
CA VAL A 22 18.06 -20.05 -0.61
C VAL A 22 17.70 -20.42 -2.06
N GLN A 23 17.43 -21.68 -2.34
CA GLN A 23 17.01 -22.13 -3.67
C GLN A 23 15.59 -21.66 -4.03
N ARG A 24 14.70 -21.50 -3.05
CA ARG A 24 13.33 -21.00 -3.26
C ARG A 24 13.30 -19.49 -3.53
N GLY A 25 14.24 -18.73 -2.96
CA GLY A 25 14.39 -17.28 -3.20
C GLY A 25 14.92 -16.89 -4.59
N ARG A 26 15.49 -17.84 -5.36
CA ARG A 26 16.00 -17.59 -6.73
C ARG A 26 15.02 -17.93 -7.85
N ARG A 27 13.80 -18.37 -7.53
CA ARG A 27 12.82 -18.87 -8.53
C ARG A 27 11.71 -17.88 -8.89
N THR A 28 11.78 -16.63 -8.44
CA THR A 28 10.84 -15.60 -8.90
C THR A 28 11.31 -15.01 -10.23
N THR A 29 10.64 -15.47 -11.29
CA THR A 29 10.32 -14.73 -12.51
C THR A 29 11.49 -14.21 -13.35
N ARG A 30 12.10 -15.12 -14.12
CA ARG A 30 12.33 -14.82 -15.54
C ARG A 30 10.97 -14.99 -16.22
N LEU A 31 10.32 -13.87 -16.57
CA LEU A 31 9.43 -13.89 -17.72
C LEU A 31 10.35 -14.16 -18.92
N ASP A 32 10.20 -15.33 -19.54
CA ASP A 32 10.85 -15.63 -20.81
C ASP A 32 10.44 -14.54 -21.81
N ASP A 33 11.41 -13.80 -22.33
CA ASP A 33 11.24 -12.83 -23.43
C ASP A 33 10.87 -13.51 -24.77
N ARG A 34 10.40 -14.77 -24.75
CA ARG A 34 10.15 -15.59 -25.94
C ARG A 34 8.70 -15.67 -26.39
N ASP A 35 7.76 -15.13 -25.63
CA ASP A 35 6.33 -15.10 -26.00
C ASP A 35 5.76 -13.68 -25.99
N ALA A 36 6.49 -12.72 -26.57
CA ALA A 36 5.86 -11.46 -26.96
C ALA A 36 4.94 -11.75 -28.17
N PRO A 37 3.60 -11.54 -28.08
CA PRO A 37 2.77 -11.55 -29.27
C PRO A 37 3.29 -10.47 -30.20
N SER A 38 3.68 -10.88 -31.41
CA SER A 38 4.05 -9.96 -32.47
C SER A 38 2.83 -9.10 -32.80
N GLY A 39 2.77 -7.90 -32.22
CA GLY A 39 1.79 -6.89 -32.61
C GLY A 39 1.93 -6.57 -34.11
N PRO A 40 0.89 -6.04 -34.76
CA PRO A 40 0.92 -5.76 -36.18
C PRO A 40 2.07 -4.79 -36.47
N ARG A 41 3.01 -5.22 -37.31
CA ARG A 41 4.06 -4.35 -37.84
C ARG A 41 3.35 -3.21 -38.57
N VAL A 42 3.48 -1.99 -38.05
CA VAL A 42 3.20 -0.79 -38.85
C VAL A 42 4.14 -0.88 -40.05
N ARG A 43 3.58 -1.03 -41.25
CA ARG A 43 4.37 -0.91 -42.48
C ARG A 43 4.91 0.51 -42.52
N ASP A 44 6.22 0.63 -42.71
CA ASP A 44 6.79 1.87 -43.23
C ASP A 44 6.09 2.20 -44.55
N PRO A 45 5.58 3.42 -44.76
CA PRO A 45 4.99 3.79 -46.03
C PRO A 45 6.08 3.79 -47.10
N GLU A 46 5.82 3.08 -48.18
CA GLU A 46 6.64 3.09 -49.41
C GLU A 46 6.69 4.52 -49.96
N PRO A 47 7.86 5.02 -50.40
CA PRO A 47 7.98 6.40 -50.86
C PRO A 47 7.25 6.58 -52.19
N GLU A 48 6.06 7.17 -52.14
CA GLU A 48 5.32 7.63 -53.32
C GLU A 48 6.03 8.86 -53.91
N VAL A 49 6.48 8.73 -55.16
CA VAL A 49 7.20 9.79 -55.89
C VAL A 49 6.21 10.89 -56.27
N LEU A 50 6.31 12.06 -55.63
CA LEU A 50 5.53 13.26 -55.95
C LEU A 50 6.07 13.97 -57.23
N PRO A 51 5.22 14.48 -58.14
CA PRO A 51 5.65 15.38 -59.23
C PRO A 51 6.11 16.75 -58.70
N PRO A 52 6.88 17.53 -59.48
CA PRO A 52 7.65 18.66 -58.94
C PRO A 52 6.81 19.90 -58.64
N ALA A 53 7.06 20.42 -57.42
CA ALA A 53 7.03 21.78 -56.90
C ALA A 53 6.16 22.84 -57.62
N GLY A 54 5.05 23.19 -56.97
CA GLY A 54 4.51 24.55 -56.98
C GLY A 54 4.76 25.19 -55.62
N ASP A 55 5.37 26.38 -55.63
CA ASP A 55 5.60 27.21 -54.45
C ASP A 55 4.34 27.33 -53.59
N LEU A 56 4.50 27.06 -52.29
CA LEU A 56 4.09 27.88 -51.13
C LEU A 56 3.91 26.96 -49.91
N LEU A 57 4.36 27.49 -48.76
CA LEU A 57 4.18 27.01 -47.38
C LEU A 57 5.35 26.16 -46.83
N THR A 58 6.28 26.86 -46.17
CA THR A 58 7.07 26.29 -45.07
C THR A 58 6.11 25.57 -44.12
N PRO A 59 6.23 24.24 -43.89
CA PRO A 59 5.39 23.57 -42.92
C PRO A 59 5.65 24.19 -41.54
N PRO A 60 4.61 24.52 -40.75
CA PRO A 60 4.83 24.98 -39.39
C PRO A 60 5.53 23.85 -38.64
N VAL A 61 6.71 24.15 -38.09
CA VAL A 61 7.36 23.29 -37.09
C VAL A 61 6.31 22.94 -36.03
N PRO A 62 6.04 21.65 -35.75
CA PRO A 62 5.10 21.28 -34.73
C PRO A 62 5.62 21.83 -33.40
N VAL A 63 4.92 22.83 -32.87
CA VAL A 63 5.14 23.31 -31.52
C VAL A 63 4.78 22.16 -30.59
N VAL A 64 5.79 21.50 -30.02
CA VAL A 64 5.60 20.53 -28.94
C VAL A 64 5.10 21.32 -27.74
N VAL A 65 3.78 21.37 -27.57
CA VAL A 65 3.16 21.87 -26.36
C VAL A 65 3.42 20.82 -25.29
N GLU A 66 4.40 21.05 -24.42
CA GLU A 66 4.54 20.24 -23.21
C GLU A 66 3.23 20.35 -22.42
N PRO A 67 2.59 19.22 -22.06
CA PRO A 67 1.35 19.27 -21.32
C PRO A 67 1.61 19.94 -19.97
N ASP A 68 0.76 20.92 -19.62
CA ASP A 68 0.77 21.53 -18.30
C ASP A 68 0.38 20.46 -17.27
N LEU A 69 1.37 19.87 -16.62
CA LEU A 69 1.17 18.82 -15.62
C LEU A 69 0.76 19.47 -14.31
N ASP A 70 -0.46 19.20 -13.83
CA ASP A 70 -0.93 19.66 -12.53
C ASP A 70 -0.05 19.08 -11.41
N VAL A 71 0.87 19.89 -10.90
CA VAL A 71 1.83 19.48 -9.87
C VAL A 71 1.10 19.40 -8.53
N PRO A 72 1.01 18.22 -7.90
CA PRO A 72 0.30 18.09 -6.65
C PRO A 72 0.98 18.93 -5.56
N GLN A 73 0.16 19.58 -4.74
CA GLN A 73 0.63 20.40 -3.64
C GLN A 73 1.57 19.63 -2.69
N PRO A 74 2.52 20.33 -2.03
CA PRO A 74 3.47 19.71 -1.10
C PRO A 74 2.79 18.81 -0.06
N ALA A 75 3.42 17.67 0.22
CA ALA A 75 2.86 16.61 1.06
C ALA A 75 2.45 17.09 2.46
N ALA A 76 3.23 17.98 3.09
CA ALA A 76 2.96 18.51 4.42
C ALA A 76 1.59 19.22 4.50
N GLY A 77 1.27 20.09 3.53
CA GLY A 77 -0.02 20.78 3.48
C GLY A 77 -1.18 19.82 3.19
N ARG A 78 -0.95 18.77 2.37
CA ARG A 78 -1.96 17.73 2.09
C ARG A 78 -2.31 16.91 3.32
N LEU A 79 -1.33 16.48 4.11
CA LEU A 79 -1.55 15.68 5.33
C LEU A 79 -2.30 16.46 6.41
N ILE A 80 -1.97 17.75 6.59
CA ILE A 80 -2.70 18.61 7.53
C ILE A 80 -4.18 18.67 7.13
N ARG A 81 -4.47 18.93 5.85
CA ARG A 81 -5.86 18.97 5.36
C ARG A 81 -6.57 17.63 5.46
N LEU A 82 -5.86 16.52 5.23
CA LEU A 82 -6.41 15.18 5.39
C LEU A 82 -6.80 14.93 6.86
N ARG A 83 -5.90 15.21 7.80
CA ARG A 83 -6.18 15.10 9.24
C ARG A 83 -7.37 15.96 9.63
N ASP A 84 -7.43 17.17 9.12
CA ASP A 84 -8.52 18.12 9.32
C ASP A 84 -9.86 17.60 8.77
N ARG A 85 -9.86 16.98 7.58
CA ARG A 85 -11.06 16.37 7.00
C ARG A 85 -11.50 15.14 7.77
N LEU A 86 -10.55 14.30 8.19
CA LEU A 86 -10.84 13.10 8.99
C LEU A 86 -11.37 13.49 10.37
N GLY A 87 -10.77 14.48 11.03
CA GLY A 87 -11.20 14.98 12.34
C GLY A 87 -12.54 15.70 12.32
N ARG A 88 -12.87 16.43 11.23
CA ARG A 88 -14.21 17.00 11.03
C ARG A 88 -15.22 16.01 10.46
N SER A 89 -14.78 14.84 9.98
CA SER A 89 -15.67 13.89 9.34
C SER A 89 -16.67 13.38 10.37
N GLN A 90 -17.94 13.38 9.98
CA GLN A 90 -19.01 12.68 10.69
C GLN A 90 -18.92 11.16 10.47
N SER A 91 -17.70 10.62 10.28
CA SER A 91 -17.51 9.17 10.16
C SER A 91 -17.85 8.51 11.49
N SER A 92 -18.36 7.28 11.42
CA SER A 92 -18.55 6.40 12.57
C SER A 92 -17.27 6.31 13.40
N LEU A 93 -16.13 6.15 12.73
CA LEU A 93 -14.82 6.12 13.37
C LEU A 93 -14.48 7.42 14.13
N GLY A 94 -14.67 8.58 13.51
CA GLY A 94 -14.36 9.87 14.14
C GLY A 94 -15.20 10.15 15.39
N ARG A 95 -16.50 9.85 15.34
CA ARG A 95 -17.41 10.04 16.50
C ARG A 95 -17.25 8.96 17.57
N GLY A 96 -17.13 7.69 17.17
CA GLY A 96 -17.03 6.57 18.09
C GLY A 96 -15.69 6.53 18.81
N LEU A 97 -14.58 6.88 18.13
CA LEU A 97 -13.29 7.06 18.79
C LEU A 97 -13.40 8.14 19.87
N LEU A 98 -13.93 9.33 19.58
CA LEU A 98 -14.04 10.41 20.59
C LEU A 98 -14.75 9.98 21.89
N SER A 99 -15.75 9.11 21.81
CA SER A 99 -16.42 8.52 22.97
C SER A 99 -15.45 7.64 23.78
N VAL A 100 -14.75 6.72 23.12
CA VAL A 100 -13.74 5.83 23.74
C VAL A 100 -12.58 6.65 24.31
N LEU A 101 -12.14 7.69 23.60
CA LEU A 101 -11.05 8.58 23.98
C LEU A 101 -11.36 9.45 25.20
N SER A 102 -12.64 9.56 25.57
CA SER A 102 -13.08 10.27 26.77
C SER A 102 -13.01 9.41 28.03
N ARG A 103 -12.72 8.11 27.92
CA ARG A 103 -12.62 7.18 29.04
C ARG A 103 -11.17 6.94 29.44
N ASP A 104 -10.93 6.83 30.75
CA ASP A 104 -9.58 6.62 31.30
C ASP A 104 -9.17 5.14 31.38
N ARG A 105 -10.13 4.21 31.28
CA ARG A 105 -9.91 2.77 31.40
C ARG A 105 -10.73 2.00 30.37
N LEU A 106 -10.19 0.86 29.95
CA LEU A 106 -10.90 -0.11 29.13
C LEU A 106 -11.62 -1.11 30.05
N ASP A 107 -12.87 -0.81 30.39
CA ASP A 107 -13.79 -1.78 30.98
C ASP A 107 -14.51 -2.58 29.89
N GLU A 108 -15.39 -3.50 30.28
CA GLU A 108 -16.12 -4.36 29.33
C GLU A 108 -16.95 -3.51 28.35
N GLN A 109 -17.70 -2.54 28.88
CA GLN A 109 -18.51 -1.64 28.07
C GLN A 109 -17.67 -0.82 27.10
N ALA A 110 -16.51 -0.29 27.53
CA ALA A 110 -15.62 0.45 26.64
C ALA A 110 -15.04 -0.45 25.54
N GLY A 111 -14.79 -1.73 25.85
CA GLY A 111 -14.38 -2.73 24.86
C GLY A 111 -15.44 -2.96 23.80
N GLU A 112 -16.69 -3.15 24.22
CA GLU A 112 -17.85 -3.30 23.31
C GLU A 112 -18.06 -2.04 22.46
N ASP A 113 -18.02 -0.85 23.06
CA ASP A 113 -18.17 0.42 22.32
C ASP A 113 -17.09 0.60 21.23
N VAL A 114 -15.84 0.18 21.52
CA VAL A 114 -14.74 0.17 20.54
C VAL A 114 -15.04 -0.80 19.40
N GLU A 115 -15.46 -2.02 19.74
CA GLU A 115 -15.80 -3.06 18.77
C GLU A 115 -16.89 -2.58 17.80
N ASP A 116 -18.01 -2.09 18.33
CA ASP A 116 -19.14 -1.57 17.56
C ASP A 116 -18.71 -0.42 16.64
N THR A 117 -17.90 0.50 17.17
CA THR A 117 -17.37 1.63 16.38
C THR A 117 -16.54 1.15 15.20
N LEU A 118 -15.64 0.17 15.41
CA LEU A 118 -14.77 -0.35 14.36
C LEU A 118 -15.56 -1.14 13.31
N LEU A 119 -16.57 -1.90 13.73
CA LEU A 119 -17.47 -2.60 12.80
C LEU A 119 -18.27 -1.61 11.94
N GLN A 120 -18.79 -0.53 12.53
CA GLN A 120 -19.48 0.53 11.78
C GLN A 120 -18.54 1.35 10.89
N ALA A 121 -17.23 1.24 11.08
CA ALA A 121 -16.21 1.91 10.29
C ALA A 121 -15.63 1.02 9.16
N ASP A 122 -16.31 -0.07 8.82
CA ASP A 122 -15.93 -1.00 7.74
C ASP A 122 -14.55 -1.68 7.96
N VAL A 123 -14.11 -1.83 9.22
CA VAL A 123 -12.85 -2.54 9.55
C VAL A 123 -12.99 -4.05 9.35
N GLY A 124 -14.21 -4.58 9.55
CA GLY A 124 -14.53 -6.00 9.41
C GLY A 124 -14.31 -6.82 10.69
N VAL A 125 -15.09 -7.90 10.84
CA VAL A 125 -15.21 -8.68 12.09
C VAL A 125 -13.87 -9.22 12.58
N ALA A 126 -13.11 -9.90 11.73
CA ALA A 126 -11.87 -10.56 12.13
C ALA A 126 -10.81 -9.55 12.63
N ALA A 127 -10.61 -8.46 11.89
CA ALA A 127 -9.64 -7.43 12.24
C ALA A 127 -10.04 -6.69 13.52
N THR A 128 -11.33 -6.38 13.68
CA THR A 128 -11.84 -5.76 14.91
C THR A 128 -11.63 -6.66 16.13
N GLN A 129 -12.01 -7.93 16.06
CA GLN A 129 -11.85 -8.88 17.18
C GLN A 129 -10.38 -9.02 17.60
N GLU A 130 -9.47 -9.11 16.63
CA GLU A 130 -8.04 -9.15 16.91
C GLU A 130 -7.58 -7.86 17.62
N LEU A 131 -7.94 -6.69 17.09
CA LEU A 131 -7.58 -5.39 17.64
C LEU A 131 -8.06 -5.22 19.09
N VAL A 132 -9.34 -5.52 19.35
CA VAL A 132 -9.93 -5.40 20.69
C VAL A 132 -9.27 -6.36 21.68
N GLN A 133 -8.98 -7.59 21.26
CA GLN A 133 -8.31 -8.56 22.13
C GLN A 133 -6.88 -8.13 22.50
N ARG A 134 -6.12 -7.61 21.54
CA ARG A 134 -4.77 -7.08 21.81
C ARG A 134 -4.84 -5.84 22.69
N LEU A 135 -5.79 -4.94 22.43
CA LEU A 135 -6.02 -3.75 23.25
C LEU A 135 -6.35 -4.12 24.70
N ARG A 136 -7.28 -5.06 24.94
CA ARG A 136 -7.61 -5.58 26.28
C ARG A 136 -6.38 -6.15 26.98
N THR A 137 -5.61 -6.98 26.28
CA THR A 137 -4.37 -7.57 26.83
C THR A 137 -3.38 -6.50 27.26
N ARG A 138 -3.13 -5.48 26.42
CA ARG A 138 -2.19 -4.40 26.74
C ARG A 138 -2.72 -3.45 27.82
N ALA A 139 -4.01 -3.18 27.83
CA ALA A 139 -4.65 -2.34 28.85
C ALA A 139 -4.54 -2.97 30.25
N MET A 140 -4.65 -4.30 30.35
CA MET A 140 -4.43 -5.02 31.63
C MET A 140 -3.00 -4.86 32.14
N VAL A 141 -2.00 -4.93 31.25
CA VAL A 141 -0.58 -4.78 31.60
C VAL A 141 -0.23 -3.33 31.95
N ALA A 142 -0.83 -2.35 31.27
CA ALA A 142 -0.51 -0.94 31.45
C ALA A 142 -0.93 -0.38 32.83
N ALA A 143 -1.90 -1.02 33.51
CA ALA A 143 -2.29 -0.82 34.92
C ALA A 143 -2.46 0.61 35.49
N SER A 144 -2.36 1.70 34.71
CA SER A 144 -2.15 3.05 35.29
C SER A 144 -2.73 4.22 34.48
N GLY A 145 -4.04 4.43 34.61
CA GLY A 145 -4.65 5.63 35.22
C GLY A 145 -4.38 7.06 34.71
N SER A 146 -3.56 7.29 33.68
CA SER A 146 -3.39 8.66 33.15
C SER A 146 -4.40 8.95 32.03
N PRO A 147 -5.10 10.11 32.08
CA PRO A 147 -6.00 10.52 31.00
C PRO A 147 -5.29 10.47 29.64
N GLY A 148 -5.89 9.77 28.68
CA GLY A 148 -5.35 9.63 27.32
C GLY A 148 -4.41 8.44 27.08
N GLN A 149 -4.01 7.67 28.10
CA GLN A 149 -3.20 6.46 27.88
C GLN A 149 -3.93 5.43 26.99
N LEU A 150 -5.24 5.27 27.20
CA LEU A 150 -6.07 4.38 26.38
C LEU A 150 -6.09 4.83 24.91
N ARG A 151 -6.14 6.15 24.65
CA ARG A 151 -6.02 6.71 23.30
C ARG A 151 -4.73 6.29 22.65
N ASP A 152 -3.63 6.47 23.35
CA ASP A 152 -2.30 6.21 22.79
C ASP A 152 -2.08 4.71 22.55
N LEU A 153 -2.61 3.85 23.43
CA LEU A 153 -2.66 2.41 23.21
C LEU A 153 -3.47 2.05 21.97
N LEU A 154 -4.69 2.58 21.83
CA LEU A 154 -5.54 2.32 20.66
C LEU A 154 -4.90 2.80 19.36
N ALA A 155 -4.30 4.00 19.35
CA ALA A 155 -3.58 4.52 18.21
C ALA A 155 -2.38 3.63 17.84
N ALA A 156 -1.63 3.13 18.82
CA ALA A 156 -0.53 2.21 18.60
C ALA A 156 -1.02 0.87 18.01
N GLU A 157 -2.12 0.32 18.51
CA GLU A 157 -2.71 -0.93 18.02
C GLU A 157 -3.21 -0.82 16.58
N LEU A 158 -3.95 0.25 16.27
CA LEU A 158 -4.42 0.56 14.91
C LEU A 158 -3.23 0.75 13.95
N THR A 159 -2.21 1.49 14.37
CA THR A 159 -1.00 1.69 13.55
C THR A 159 -0.26 0.38 13.32
N ALA A 160 -0.13 -0.48 14.33
CA ALA A 160 0.49 -1.79 14.19
C ALA A 160 -0.30 -2.70 13.25
N ALA A 161 -1.64 -2.67 13.30
CA ALA A 161 -2.50 -3.41 12.37
C ALA A 161 -2.33 -2.93 10.92
N LEU A 162 -2.01 -1.66 10.71
CA LEU A 162 -1.62 -1.14 9.40
C LEU A 162 -0.24 -1.62 8.93
N GLY A 163 0.53 -2.40 9.70
CA GLY A 163 1.81 -2.95 9.25
C GLY A 163 2.75 -1.87 8.69
N PRO A 164 3.27 -0.95 9.53
CA PRO A 164 4.06 0.19 9.07
C PRO A 164 5.37 -0.23 8.38
N ASP A 165 5.86 -1.43 8.67
CA ASP A 165 7.08 -2.00 8.09
C ASP A 165 6.88 -2.55 6.67
N LEU A 166 5.64 -2.61 6.17
CA LEU A 166 5.34 -3.07 4.81
C LEU A 166 5.70 -2.00 3.78
N ASP A 167 6.55 -2.37 2.81
CA ASP A 167 6.83 -1.52 1.65
C ASP A 167 5.57 -1.41 0.76
N ARG A 168 5.00 -0.20 0.72
CA ARG A 168 3.86 0.18 -0.12
C ARG A 168 4.25 1.16 -1.22
N SER A 169 5.54 1.29 -1.50
CA SER A 169 6.05 2.22 -2.51
C SER A 169 5.57 1.81 -3.89
N LEU A 170 4.93 2.75 -4.60
CA LEU A 170 4.55 2.54 -5.98
C LEU A 170 5.75 2.87 -6.88
N ARG A 171 6.19 1.92 -7.68
CA ARG A 171 7.29 2.11 -8.65
C ARG A 171 6.77 2.76 -9.93
N THR A 172 6.37 4.02 -9.83
CA THR A 172 5.70 4.76 -10.92
C THR A 172 6.64 5.64 -11.74
N LEU A 173 7.93 5.71 -11.39
CA LEU A 173 8.92 6.48 -12.15
C LEU A 173 9.34 5.72 -13.41
N PRO A 174 9.61 6.41 -14.54
CA PRO A 174 10.13 5.79 -15.76
C PRO A 174 11.38 4.97 -15.50
N HIS A 175 11.54 3.88 -16.24
CA HIS A 175 12.79 3.13 -16.31
C HIS A 175 13.65 3.69 -17.45
N GLU A 176 14.97 3.49 -17.39
CA GLU A 176 15.94 4.14 -18.30
C GLU A 176 15.53 4.07 -19.78
N ASP A 177 15.14 2.88 -20.25
CA ASP A 177 14.81 2.66 -21.67
C ASP A 177 13.31 2.41 -21.94
N ARG A 178 12.43 2.57 -20.94
CA ARG A 178 11.00 2.26 -21.10
C ARG A 178 10.09 3.07 -20.16
N PRO A 179 8.88 3.45 -20.63
CA PRO A 179 7.94 4.18 -19.79
C PRO A 179 7.45 3.32 -18.62
N ALA A 180 7.08 3.96 -17.51
CA ALA A 180 6.30 3.32 -16.46
C ALA A 180 4.85 3.18 -16.92
N VAL A 181 4.33 1.94 -16.93
CA VAL A 181 2.95 1.65 -17.32
C VAL A 181 2.14 1.36 -16.05
N VAL A 182 1.14 2.20 -15.78
CA VAL A 182 0.19 2.02 -14.67
C VAL A 182 -1.18 1.72 -15.25
N LEU A 183 -1.71 0.52 -14.99
CA LEU A 183 -3.06 0.14 -15.37
C LEU A 183 -4.01 0.33 -14.17
N VAL A 184 -4.90 1.32 -14.26
CA VAL A 184 -5.92 1.58 -13.24
C VAL A 184 -7.19 0.81 -13.60
N VAL A 185 -7.66 -0.05 -12.69
CA VAL A 185 -8.88 -0.86 -12.87
C VAL A 185 -9.88 -0.58 -11.75
N GLY A 186 -11.16 -0.82 -12.01
CA GLY A 186 -12.24 -0.53 -11.06
C GLY A 186 -13.61 -0.43 -11.74
N VAL A 187 -14.67 -0.48 -10.94
CA VAL A 187 -16.07 -0.38 -11.42
C VAL A 187 -16.45 1.05 -11.80
N ASN A 188 -17.57 1.25 -12.50
CA ASN A 188 -18.05 2.59 -12.86
C ASN A 188 -18.38 3.40 -11.60
N GLY A 189 -17.95 4.68 -11.57
CA GLY A 189 -18.18 5.58 -10.43
C GLY A 189 -17.15 5.52 -9.30
N SER A 190 -16.09 4.71 -9.41
CA SER A 190 -15.06 4.57 -8.36
C SER A 190 -13.96 5.65 -8.37
N GLY A 191 -14.01 6.61 -9.29
CA GLY A 191 -13.00 7.66 -9.42
C GLY A 191 -11.63 7.18 -9.93
N LYS A 192 -11.64 6.23 -10.90
CA LYS A 192 -10.44 5.90 -11.69
C LYS A 192 -9.94 7.10 -12.49
#